data_AF-A0A496P646-F1
#
_entry.id   AF-A0A496P646-F1
#
_cell.length_a   1.000
_cell.length_b   1.000
_cell.length_c   1.000
_cell.angle_alpha   90.00
_cell.angle_beta   90.00
_cell.angle_gamma   90.00
#
_symmetry.space_group_name_H-M   'P 1'
#
loop_
_entity.id
_entity.type
_entity.pdbx_description
1 polymer ?
#
loop_
_entity_poly.entity_id
_entity_poly.type
_entity_poly.pdbx_seq_one_letter_code
_entity_poly.pdbx_strand_id
1 'polypeptide(L)'
;YFLVHNREIYAPLDDSVVVVINNKPRFIRRSRGYVPEPIHCDGLEQTSILAMGSDLKNAFAVNKGSEVLVGPHIGDLENASTHKTLEWTIERYKNLFSIQPEKIIIDSHPQFFSSRLGEKIGESFHLSVVPVQHHHAHIASVMAEHNLRGLVLGIAMDGTGYGPDGTIWGGEFLLCKGNQYQRLAHIHAAPLPGGEKAVSEPWRQALWYIRNYYGDDIPFVYQEWMKELPKGWEILDKALQSTMPMIQATSCGRLFDTVGALLGLGMVHSYDAQIAISLETLCGDEKGSLLAYNYDGHILDFTPTVQSIMDGVVRGECRAHLAASFHKTMAIALCETAADLMERYNISDAAMSGGVFQNRKLLEFIYKTWHIGNLYMNEAVPSNDGGLALGQLWLGNQL
;
A
#
# COMPACT_ATOMS: atom_id res chain seq x y z
N TYR A 1 7.45 11.47 -35.87
CA TYR A 1 8.10 12.79 -35.83
C TYR A 1 8.64 13.02 -34.44
N PHE A 2 9.79 13.68 -34.28
CA PHE A 2 10.36 14.07 -32.99
C PHE A 2 10.41 15.60 -32.90
N LEU A 3 9.98 16.16 -31.78
CA LEU A 3 10.11 17.58 -31.49
C LEU A 3 11.09 17.75 -30.33
N VAL A 4 12.28 18.26 -30.64
CA VAL A 4 13.40 18.38 -29.68
C VAL A 4 13.94 19.81 -29.66
N HIS A 5 14.75 20.14 -28.65
CA HIS A 5 15.37 21.44 -28.49
C HIS A 5 16.82 21.32 -28.00
N ASN A 6 17.59 22.41 -28.11
CA ASN A 6 18.99 22.48 -27.70
C ASN A 6 19.20 22.89 -26.23
N ARG A 7 18.13 23.11 -25.46
CA ARG A 7 18.24 23.30 -24.01
C ARG A 7 18.38 21.94 -23.32
N GLU A 8 19.50 21.68 -22.66
CA GLU A 8 19.68 20.42 -21.94
C GLU A 8 18.73 20.34 -20.73
N ILE A 9 18.16 19.16 -20.50
CA ILE A 9 17.40 18.85 -19.28
C ILE A 9 18.38 18.22 -18.30
N TYR A 10 18.91 19.03 -17.39
CA TYR A 10 19.93 18.59 -16.44
C TYR A 10 19.39 17.60 -15.39
N ALA A 11 18.16 17.82 -14.92
CA ALA A 11 17.48 16.95 -13.95
C ALA A 11 16.10 16.58 -14.51
N PRO A 12 15.96 15.40 -15.15
CA PRO A 12 14.67 14.95 -15.64
C PRO A 12 13.72 14.72 -14.46
N LEU A 13 12.46 15.11 -14.66
CA LEU A 13 11.40 14.97 -13.66
C LEU A 13 10.15 14.47 -14.35
N ASP A 14 9.57 13.40 -13.82
CA ASP A 14 8.25 12.94 -14.23
C ASP A 14 7.18 13.96 -13.85
N ASP A 15 6.09 13.94 -14.62
CA ASP A 15 4.89 14.72 -14.32
C ASP A 15 4.28 14.25 -12.99
N SER A 16 3.96 15.21 -12.12
CA SER A 16 3.15 14.93 -10.93
C SER A 16 1.74 14.50 -11.33
N VAL A 17 1.16 13.59 -10.56
CA VAL A 17 -0.20 13.10 -10.75
C VAL A 17 -0.96 13.33 -9.45
N VAL A 18 -2.06 14.10 -9.54
CA VAL A 18 -2.92 14.46 -8.42
C VAL A 18 -4.35 14.15 -8.80
N VAL A 19 -5.10 13.56 -7.87
CA VAL A 19 -6.55 13.35 -8.00
C VAL A 19 -7.27 14.16 -6.94
N VAL A 20 -8.53 14.52 -7.20
CA VAL A 20 -9.37 15.21 -6.21
C VAL A 20 -10.40 14.22 -5.71
N ILE A 21 -10.37 13.94 -4.40
CA ILE A 21 -11.30 13.04 -3.73
C ILE A 21 -11.92 13.80 -2.57
N ASN A 22 -13.26 13.86 -2.54
CA ASN A 22 -14.01 14.61 -1.53
C ASN A 22 -13.54 16.07 -1.36
N ASN A 23 -13.34 16.79 -2.48
CA ASN A 23 -12.81 18.16 -2.57
C ASN A 23 -11.40 18.37 -2.00
N LYS A 24 -10.64 17.31 -1.72
CA LYS A 24 -9.24 17.39 -1.30
C LYS A 24 -8.30 16.85 -2.39
N PRO A 25 -7.22 17.56 -2.75
CA PRO A 25 -6.20 17.01 -3.61
C PRO A 25 -5.46 15.88 -2.89
N ARG A 26 -5.19 14.79 -3.61
CA ARG A 26 -4.43 13.63 -3.13
C ARG A 26 -3.38 13.28 -4.17
N PHE A 27 -2.13 13.16 -3.76
CA PHE A 27 -1.05 12.79 -4.66
C PHE A 27 -1.13 11.29 -4.99
N ILE A 28 -0.99 10.99 -6.27
CA ILE A 28 -0.62 9.66 -6.76
C ILE A 28 0.89 9.62 -6.99
N ARG A 29 1.45 10.74 -7.47
CA ARG A 29 2.87 10.96 -7.71
C ARG A 29 3.24 12.42 -7.43
N ARG A 30 4.19 12.66 -6.51
CA ARG A 30 4.77 13.99 -6.24
C ARG A 30 6.12 14.11 -6.96
N SER A 31 6.21 14.98 -7.97
CA SER A 31 7.41 15.20 -8.80
C SER A 31 7.41 16.60 -9.40
N ARG A 32 7.34 16.76 -10.74
CA ARG A 32 7.37 18.07 -11.44
C ARG A 32 6.34 19.05 -10.88
N GLY A 33 6.78 20.27 -10.59
CA GLY A 33 5.94 21.36 -10.08
C GLY A 33 5.80 21.41 -8.56
N TYR A 34 6.21 20.36 -7.84
CA TYR A 34 6.20 20.32 -6.38
C TYR A 34 7.59 20.06 -5.80
N VAL A 35 8.42 19.28 -6.48
CA VAL A 35 9.78 19.02 -6.04
C VAL A 35 10.71 20.13 -6.57
N PRO A 36 11.60 20.74 -5.76
CA PRO A 36 11.99 20.36 -4.39
C PRO A 36 11.38 21.27 -3.29
N GLU A 37 10.11 21.67 -3.40
CA GLU A 37 9.42 22.40 -2.33
C GLU A 37 9.39 21.53 -1.05
N PRO A 38 9.92 22.04 0.08
CA PRO A 38 10.00 21.25 1.30
C PRO A 38 8.63 21.06 1.95
N ILE A 39 8.53 20.03 2.77
CA ILE A 39 7.42 19.79 3.68
C ILE A 39 7.89 20.14 5.08
N HIS A 40 7.24 21.12 5.70
CA HIS A 40 7.56 21.51 7.07
C HIS A 40 7.02 20.46 8.06
N CYS A 41 7.89 19.91 8.90
CA CYS A 41 7.58 18.90 9.90
C CYS A 41 8.21 19.30 11.25
N ASP A 42 7.37 19.69 12.21
CA ASP A 42 7.82 20.02 13.56
C ASP A 42 8.41 18.79 14.27
N GLY A 43 9.58 18.93 14.89
CA GLY A 43 10.21 17.86 15.65
C GLY A 43 11.35 17.16 14.92
N LEU A 44 11.63 17.46 13.65
CA LEU A 44 12.76 16.91 12.88
C LEU A 44 14.06 17.74 12.99
N GLU A 45 14.16 18.67 13.95
CA GLU A 45 15.22 19.69 13.94
C GLU A 45 16.61 19.17 14.30
N GLN A 46 16.70 18.03 14.99
CA GLN A 46 17.92 17.65 15.71
C GLN A 46 18.90 16.83 14.88
N THR A 47 18.43 16.04 13.91
CA THR A 47 19.29 15.12 13.16
C THR A 47 19.00 15.24 11.68
N SER A 48 20.05 15.40 10.88
CA SER A 48 19.98 15.31 9.42
C SER A 48 19.92 13.83 9.03
N ILE A 49 18.82 13.41 8.41
CA ILE A 49 18.52 12.01 8.10
C ILE A 49 18.28 11.87 6.60
N LEU A 50 18.80 10.78 6.02
CA LEU A 50 18.45 10.33 4.68
C LEU A 50 17.54 9.10 4.78
N ALA A 51 16.29 9.23 4.36
CA ALA A 51 15.36 8.12 4.22
C ALA A 51 15.36 7.61 2.78
N MET A 52 15.58 6.31 2.60
CA MET A 52 15.77 5.71 1.27
C MET A 52 14.46 5.39 0.53
N GLY A 53 13.32 5.39 1.21
CA GLY A 53 12.03 4.99 0.67
C GLY A 53 11.89 3.46 0.53
N SER A 54 11.05 3.05 -0.42
CA SER A 54 10.82 1.66 -0.84
C SER A 54 11.48 1.35 -2.20
N ASP A 55 11.31 0.14 -2.73
CA ASP A 55 11.69 -0.14 -4.12
C ASP A 55 10.60 0.18 -5.15
N LEU A 56 9.33 0.14 -4.77
CA LEU A 56 8.21 0.44 -5.66
C LEU A 56 7.86 1.92 -5.57
N LYS A 57 7.63 2.59 -6.71
CA LYS A 57 7.31 4.03 -6.80
C LYS A 57 8.26 4.92 -5.99
N ASN A 58 9.53 4.52 -5.89
CA ASN A 58 10.50 5.09 -4.97
C ASN A 58 10.56 6.62 -5.05
N ALA A 59 10.62 7.22 -3.86
CA ALA A 59 11.15 8.55 -3.63
C ALA A 59 11.93 8.51 -2.30
N PHE A 60 13.14 9.04 -2.28
CA PHE A 60 13.89 9.24 -1.04
C PHE A 60 13.43 10.54 -0.36
N ALA A 61 13.84 10.77 0.89
CA ALA A 61 13.66 12.06 1.54
C ALA A 61 14.87 12.40 2.40
N VAL A 62 15.17 13.70 2.51
CA VAL A 62 16.25 14.20 3.37
C VAL A 62 15.78 15.46 4.09
N ASN A 63 16.08 15.61 5.38
CA ASN A 63 15.71 16.82 6.13
C ASN A 63 16.89 17.77 6.35
N LYS A 64 16.57 19.05 6.50
CA LYS A 64 17.48 20.10 6.97
C LYS A 64 16.75 20.91 8.04
N GLY A 65 16.97 20.57 9.31
CA GLY A 65 16.11 21.04 10.38
C GLY A 65 14.70 20.46 10.21
N SER A 66 13.67 21.28 10.40
CA SER A 66 12.24 20.92 10.23
C SER A 66 11.79 20.81 8.77
N GLU A 67 12.63 21.16 7.79
CA GLU A 67 12.26 21.11 6.38
C GLU A 67 12.63 19.77 5.76
N VAL A 68 11.64 19.04 5.28
CA VAL A 68 11.82 17.76 4.59
C VAL A 68 11.81 17.95 3.07
N LEU A 69 12.91 17.62 2.44
CA LEU A 69 13.05 17.59 0.98
C LEU A 69 12.79 16.16 0.49
N VAL A 70 11.57 15.91 0.04
CA VAL A 70 11.22 14.67 -0.65
C VAL A 70 11.77 14.73 -2.07
N GLY A 71 12.49 13.68 -2.47
CA GLY A 71 13.00 13.51 -3.82
C GLY A 71 11.88 13.36 -4.85
N PRO A 72 12.20 13.49 -6.15
CA PRO A 72 11.22 13.23 -7.19
C PRO A 72 10.88 11.73 -7.25
N HIS A 73 9.76 11.42 -7.88
CA HIS A 73 9.43 10.04 -8.23
C HIS A 73 10.51 9.44 -9.14
N ILE A 74 11.22 8.44 -8.63
CA ILE A 74 12.23 7.68 -9.38
C ILE A 74 11.56 6.53 -10.15
N GLY A 75 10.43 6.02 -9.63
CA GLY A 75 9.73 4.85 -10.17
C GLY A 75 10.16 3.56 -9.47
N ASP A 76 9.91 2.43 -10.12
CA ASP A 76 10.21 1.11 -9.57
C ASP A 76 11.71 0.77 -9.77
N LEU A 77 12.41 0.42 -8.70
CA LEU A 77 13.85 0.18 -8.67
C LEU A 77 14.24 -1.21 -9.19
N GLU A 78 13.63 -1.64 -10.29
CA GLU A 78 13.83 -2.99 -10.86
C GLU A 78 15.07 -3.09 -11.77
N ASN A 79 15.61 -1.97 -12.22
CA ASN A 79 16.64 -1.96 -13.27
C ASN A 79 17.76 -0.94 -13.02
N ALA A 80 18.93 -1.21 -13.59
CA ALA A 80 20.14 -0.42 -13.38
C ALA A 80 20.00 1.07 -13.76
N SER A 81 19.05 1.44 -14.63
CA SER A 81 18.83 2.84 -14.99
C SER A 81 18.17 3.62 -13.86
N THR A 82 17.16 3.03 -13.22
CA THR A 82 16.50 3.60 -12.02
C THR A 82 17.45 3.65 -10.82
N HIS A 83 18.30 2.63 -10.64
CA HIS A 83 19.36 2.61 -9.61
C HIS A 83 20.30 3.80 -9.74
N LYS A 84 20.86 4.02 -10.94
CA LYS A 84 21.73 5.18 -11.22
C LYS A 84 21.02 6.50 -11.02
N THR A 85 19.73 6.57 -11.38
CA THR A 85 18.93 7.78 -11.21
C THR A 85 18.74 8.10 -9.73
N LEU A 86 18.45 7.11 -8.89
CA LEU A 86 18.37 7.28 -7.44
C LEU A 86 19.69 7.78 -6.84
N GLU A 87 20.79 7.07 -7.11
CA GLU A 87 22.14 7.42 -6.61
C GLU A 87 22.52 8.85 -7.01
N TRP A 88 22.36 9.18 -8.29
CA TRP A 88 22.68 10.51 -8.80
C TRP A 88 21.81 11.59 -8.16
N THR A 89 20.51 11.32 -7.97
CA THR A 89 19.58 12.31 -7.41
C THR A 89 19.83 12.55 -5.93
N ILE A 90 20.15 11.52 -5.14
CA ILE A 90 20.54 11.66 -3.72
C ILE A 90 21.79 12.54 -3.62
N GLU A 91 22.86 12.23 -4.37
CA GLU A 91 24.08 13.03 -4.34
C GLU A 91 23.84 14.47 -4.81
N ARG A 92 22.99 14.65 -5.81
CA ARG A 92 22.58 15.99 -6.26
C ARG A 92 21.89 16.78 -5.14
N TYR A 93 20.97 16.17 -4.39
CA TYR A 93 20.26 16.84 -3.30
C TYR A 93 21.21 17.22 -2.16
N LYS A 94 22.08 16.28 -1.75
CA LYS A 94 23.12 16.55 -0.74
C LYS A 94 23.97 17.76 -1.12
N ASN A 95 24.43 17.82 -2.37
CA ASN A 95 25.25 18.93 -2.87
C ASN A 95 24.47 20.24 -2.99
N LEU A 96 23.28 20.21 -3.62
CA LEU A 96 22.49 21.41 -3.91
C LEU A 96 22.02 22.12 -2.63
N PHE A 97 21.62 21.35 -1.61
CA PHE A 97 21.09 21.89 -0.36
C PHE A 97 22.13 21.92 0.78
N SER A 98 23.36 21.49 0.49
CA SER A 98 24.45 21.36 1.45
C SER A 98 24.02 20.56 2.68
N ILE A 99 23.51 19.35 2.43
CA ILE A 99 23.02 18.44 3.45
C ILE A 99 24.02 17.30 3.63
N GLN A 100 24.38 17.06 4.89
CA GLN A 100 25.21 15.95 5.32
C GLN A 100 24.36 15.07 6.24
N PRO A 101 23.83 13.93 5.76
CA PRO A 101 23.10 13.01 6.62
C PRO A 101 24.00 12.45 7.71
N GLU A 102 23.49 12.39 8.92
CA GLU A 102 24.11 11.77 10.10
C GLU A 102 23.57 10.35 10.34
N LYS A 103 22.40 10.04 9.77
CA LYS A 103 21.70 8.77 9.89
C LYS A 103 21.00 8.42 8.57
N ILE A 104 20.88 7.13 8.29
CA ILE A 104 20.14 6.61 7.15
C ILE A 104 19.00 5.72 7.65
N ILE A 105 17.81 5.90 7.10
CA ILE A 105 16.65 5.05 7.37
C ILE A 105 16.31 4.27 6.11
N ILE A 106 16.08 2.97 6.29
CA ILE A 106 15.77 2.03 5.22
C ILE A 106 14.50 1.24 5.55
N ASP A 107 13.85 0.68 4.54
CA ASP A 107 12.81 -0.32 4.78
C ASP A 107 13.41 -1.61 5.36
N SER A 108 12.70 -2.23 6.28
CA SER A 108 13.02 -3.56 6.84
C SER A 108 13.09 -4.69 5.81
N HIS A 109 12.60 -4.50 4.58
CA HIS A 109 12.65 -5.52 3.54
C HIS A 109 14.11 -5.82 3.12
N PRO A 110 14.61 -7.05 3.35
CA PRO A 110 16.04 -7.35 3.22
C PRO A 110 16.56 -7.37 1.78
N GLN A 111 15.66 -7.49 0.79
CA GLN A 111 16.05 -7.60 -0.62
C GLN A 111 15.92 -6.30 -1.41
N PHE A 112 15.38 -5.23 -0.80
CA PHE A 112 15.21 -3.96 -1.48
C PHE A 112 16.56 -3.39 -1.92
N PHE A 113 16.62 -2.90 -3.15
CA PHE A 113 17.77 -2.17 -3.67
C PHE A 113 17.99 -0.88 -2.88
N SER A 114 16.91 -0.14 -2.58
CA SER A 114 16.94 1.08 -1.77
C SER A 114 17.57 0.83 -0.39
N SER A 115 17.18 -0.26 0.29
CA SER A 115 17.77 -0.67 1.57
C SER A 115 19.25 -1.00 1.47
N ARG A 116 19.65 -1.86 0.51
CA ARG A 116 21.06 -2.22 0.29
C ARG A 116 21.93 -1.03 -0.12
N LEU A 117 21.39 -0.10 -0.90
CA LEU A 117 22.08 1.14 -1.23
C LEU A 117 22.27 2.00 0.03
N GLY A 118 21.24 2.13 0.87
CA GLY A 118 21.33 2.82 2.15
C GLY A 118 22.40 2.23 3.07
N GLU A 119 22.46 0.91 3.19
CA GLU A 119 23.51 0.20 3.92
C GLU A 119 24.91 0.52 3.37
N LYS A 120 25.10 0.42 2.05
CA LYS A 120 26.37 0.72 1.39
C LYS A 120 26.83 2.17 1.61
N ILE A 121 25.91 3.13 1.54
CA ILE A 121 26.20 4.54 1.84
C ILE A 121 26.58 4.67 3.33
N GLY A 122 25.83 4.02 4.22
CA GLY A 122 26.10 4.01 5.65
C GLY A 122 27.49 3.48 5.99
N GLU A 123 27.89 2.35 5.40
CA GLU A 123 29.23 1.79 5.54
C GLU A 123 30.32 2.75 5.01
N SER A 124 30.10 3.34 3.84
CA SER A 124 31.09 4.22 3.20
C SER A 124 31.37 5.48 4.01
N PHE A 125 30.34 6.02 4.69
CA PHE A 125 30.42 7.26 5.47
C PHE A 125 30.40 7.05 6.99
N HIS A 126 30.43 5.79 7.46
CA HIS A 126 30.34 5.41 8.88
C HIS A 126 29.09 5.97 9.58
N LEU A 127 27.95 5.97 8.88
CA LEU A 127 26.66 6.45 9.39
C LEU A 127 25.85 5.31 10.01
N SER A 128 25.02 5.64 11.00
CA SER A 128 24.05 4.70 11.53
C SER A 128 22.95 4.43 10.49
N VAL A 129 22.69 3.16 10.20
CA VAL A 129 21.62 2.70 9.31
C VAL A 129 20.58 1.99 10.15
N VAL A 130 19.32 2.46 10.10
CA VAL A 130 18.24 1.91 10.92
C VAL A 130 17.09 1.43 10.03
N PRO A 131 16.73 0.14 10.09
CA PRO A 131 15.56 -0.36 9.39
C PRO A 131 14.27 0.01 10.13
N VAL A 132 13.23 0.39 9.38
CA VAL A 132 11.88 0.62 9.91
C VAL A 132 10.86 -0.21 9.16
N GLN A 133 9.78 -0.56 9.85
CA GLN A 133 8.73 -1.40 9.27
C GLN A 133 7.87 -0.60 8.28
N HIS A 134 7.59 -1.21 7.13
CA HIS A 134 6.92 -0.61 5.98
C HIS A 134 5.57 0.05 6.31
N HIS A 135 4.65 -0.69 6.94
CA HIS A 135 3.31 -0.19 7.25
C HIS A 135 3.35 0.89 8.34
N HIS A 136 4.29 0.78 9.30
CA HIS A 136 4.53 1.81 10.28
C HIS A 136 5.03 3.09 9.62
N ALA A 137 5.90 3.00 8.60
CA ALA A 137 6.33 4.16 7.82
C ALA A 137 5.17 4.79 7.02
N HIS A 138 4.25 4.00 6.44
CA HIS A 138 3.03 4.56 5.84
C HIS A 138 2.24 5.39 6.86
N ILE A 139 1.97 4.85 8.05
CA ILE A 139 1.25 5.59 9.10
C ILE A 139 2.04 6.81 9.59
N ALA A 140 3.35 6.66 9.77
CA ALA A 140 4.22 7.74 10.22
C ALA A 140 4.29 8.90 9.22
N SER A 141 4.09 8.65 7.92
CA SER A 141 4.03 9.72 6.93
C SER A 141 2.83 10.65 7.19
N VAL A 142 1.67 10.08 7.57
CA VAL A 142 0.50 10.86 8.00
C VAL A 142 0.80 11.59 9.32
N MET A 143 1.42 10.90 10.28
CA MET A 143 1.79 11.52 11.56
C MET A 143 2.73 12.71 11.38
N ALA A 144 3.67 12.64 10.44
CA ALA A 144 4.62 13.71 10.13
C ALA A 144 3.90 14.95 9.58
N GLU A 145 3.07 14.79 8.56
CA GLU A 145 2.36 15.91 7.91
C GLU A 145 1.37 16.60 8.85
N HIS A 146 0.76 15.86 9.77
CA HIS A 146 -0.26 16.36 10.69
C HIS A 146 0.27 16.61 12.11
N ASN A 147 1.59 16.50 12.32
CA ASN A 147 2.29 16.67 13.62
C ASN A 147 1.64 15.85 14.76
N LEU A 148 1.27 14.60 14.48
CA LEU A 148 0.62 13.71 15.44
C LEU A 148 1.66 13.08 16.37
N ARG A 149 1.69 13.55 17.62
CA ARG A 149 2.62 13.07 18.66
C ARG A 149 1.98 12.15 19.70
N GLY A 150 0.64 12.09 19.70
CA GLY A 150 -0.15 11.26 20.60
C GLY A 150 -0.16 9.79 20.21
N LEU A 151 -1.04 9.02 20.88
CA LEU A 151 -1.41 7.68 20.43
C LEU A 151 -2.29 7.80 19.19
N VAL A 152 -1.96 7.04 18.15
CA VAL A 152 -2.70 7.03 16.88
C VAL A 152 -3.08 5.60 16.53
N LEU A 153 -4.31 5.40 16.08
CA LEU A 153 -4.70 4.17 15.40
C LEU A 153 -4.28 4.30 13.92
N GLY A 154 -3.21 3.61 13.56
CA GLY A 154 -2.79 3.45 12.18
C GLY A 154 -3.62 2.39 11.48
N ILE A 155 -4.18 2.71 10.32
CA ILE A 155 -4.90 1.77 9.44
C ILE A 155 -4.12 1.75 8.12
N ALA A 156 -3.34 0.70 7.91
CA ALA A 156 -2.43 0.57 6.78
C ALA A 156 -2.97 -0.47 5.78
N MET A 157 -3.48 0.00 4.64
CA MET A 157 -4.07 -0.85 3.60
C MET A 157 -3.26 -0.76 2.32
N ASP A 158 -2.58 -1.84 1.97
CA ASP A 158 -1.60 -1.87 0.89
C ASP A 158 -1.56 -3.21 0.15
N GLY A 159 -0.75 -3.28 -0.91
CA GLY A 159 -0.52 -4.49 -1.70
C GLY A 159 0.37 -5.50 -1.00
N THR A 160 1.58 -5.09 -0.61
CA THR A 160 2.56 -5.98 0.02
C THR A 160 3.54 -5.18 0.84
N GLY A 161 3.75 -5.56 2.09
CA GLY A 161 4.90 -5.12 2.85
C GLY A 161 5.43 -6.23 3.74
N TYR A 162 6.73 -6.16 4.04
CA TYR A 162 7.42 -7.19 4.82
C TYR A 162 6.94 -7.19 6.27
N GLY A 163 6.38 -8.30 6.72
CA GLY A 163 6.02 -8.53 8.12
C GLY A 163 7.21 -9.09 8.91
N PRO A 164 7.39 -8.71 10.19
CA PRO A 164 8.48 -9.21 11.04
C PRO A 164 8.39 -10.71 11.34
N ASP A 165 7.22 -11.32 11.13
CA ASP A 165 6.93 -12.75 11.33
C ASP A 165 7.04 -13.58 10.05
N GLY A 166 7.47 -12.97 8.93
CA GLY A 166 7.52 -13.61 7.61
C GLY A 166 6.18 -13.67 6.88
N THR A 167 5.10 -13.17 7.49
CA THR A 167 3.81 -12.95 6.82
C THR A 167 3.93 -11.71 5.92
N ILE A 168 3.28 -11.74 4.75
CA ILE A 168 3.17 -10.55 3.91
C ILE A 168 2.01 -9.70 4.41
N TRP A 169 2.32 -8.50 4.91
CA TRP A 169 1.33 -7.57 5.42
C TRP A 169 0.73 -6.73 4.29
N GLY A 170 -0.43 -6.14 4.55
CA GLY A 170 -1.11 -5.22 3.63
C GLY A 170 -2.51 -4.82 4.07
N GLY A 171 -2.91 -5.11 5.30
CA GLY A 171 -4.25 -4.88 5.80
C GLY A 171 -4.23 -4.83 7.32
N GLU A 172 -3.51 -3.85 7.86
CA GLU A 172 -3.07 -3.84 9.26
C GLU A 172 -3.71 -2.69 10.05
N PHE A 173 -4.04 -2.96 11.30
CA PHE A 173 -4.41 -1.96 12.30
C PHE A 173 -3.33 -1.91 13.37
N LEU A 174 -2.66 -0.77 13.49
CA LEU A 174 -1.49 -0.56 14.33
C LEU A 174 -1.79 0.48 15.41
N LEU A 175 -1.39 0.22 16.65
CA LEU A 175 -1.28 1.25 17.68
C LEU A 175 0.08 1.91 17.55
N CYS A 176 0.12 3.15 17.10
CA CYS A 176 1.37 3.88 16.87
C CYS A 176 1.58 4.93 17.95
N LYS A 177 2.79 4.99 18.51
CA LYS A 177 3.25 6.08 19.36
C LYS A 177 4.73 6.30 19.16
N GLY A 178 5.07 7.44 18.58
CA GLY A 178 6.43 7.78 18.24
C GLY A 178 7.07 6.78 17.28
N ASN A 179 8.22 6.19 17.66
CA ASN A 179 8.87 5.13 16.88
C ASN A 179 8.39 3.70 17.19
N GLN A 180 7.42 3.53 18.10
CA GLN A 180 6.88 2.23 18.48
C GLN A 180 5.54 1.98 17.82
N TYR A 181 5.29 0.72 17.49
CA TYR A 181 3.98 0.26 17.06
C TYR A 181 3.63 -1.10 17.66
N GLN A 182 2.34 -1.37 17.82
CA GLN A 182 1.79 -2.68 18.16
C GLN A 182 0.72 -3.06 17.14
N ARG A 183 0.81 -4.25 16.54
CA ARG A 183 -0.26 -4.79 15.68
C ARG A 183 -1.47 -5.16 16.55
N LEU A 184 -2.60 -4.48 16.36
CA LEU A 184 -3.82 -4.71 17.13
C LEU A 184 -4.78 -5.67 16.44
N ALA A 185 -4.95 -5.48 15.12
CA ALA A 185 -5.81 -6.28 14.28
C ALA A 185 -5.28 -6.34 12.84
N HIS A 186 -5.80 -7.25 12.04
CA HIS A 186 -5.45 -7.38 10.62
C HIS A 186 -6.55 -8.08 9.82
N ILE A 187 -6.52 -7.90 8.49
CA ILE A 187 -7.35 -8.69 7.57
C ILE A 187 -6.97 -10.17 7.69
N HIS A 188 -7.93 -11.08 7.53
CA HIS A 188 -7.69 -12.52 7.59
C HIS A 188 -6.55 -12.94 6.66
N ALA A 189 -5.72 -13.85 7.15
CA ALA A 189 -4.61 -14.39 6.39
C ALA A 189 -5.16 -15.31 5.29
N ALA A 190 -4.78 -15.02 4.04
CA ALA A 190 -5.03 -15.88 2.89
C ALA A 190 -3.68 -16.33 2.30
N PRO A 191 -3.59 -17.57 1.78
CA PRO A 191 -2.36 -18.02 1.13
C PRO A 191 -2.08 -17.19 -0.12
N LEU A 192 -0.79 -17.09 -0.46
CA LEU A 192 -0.27 -16.58 -1.72
C LEU A 192 0.29 -17.74 -2.55
N PRO A 193 -0.53 -18.42 -3.36
CA PRO A 193 -0.09 -19.59 -4.11
C PRO A 193 0.96 -19.19 -5.14
N GLY A 194 2.20 -19.62 -4.98
CA GLY A 194 3.32 -19.20 -5.84
C GLY A 194 4.03 -17.92 -5.40
N GLY A 195 3.78 -17.43 -4.18
CA GLY A 195 4.51 -16.31 -3.57
C GLY A 195 4.37 -15.02 -4.37
N GLU A 196 5.50 -14.41 -4.76
CA GLU A 196 5.54 -13.18 -5.56
C GLU A 196 4.74 -13.24 -6.86
N LYS A 197 4.62 -14.43 -7.48
CA LYS A 197 3.79 -14.57 -8.69
C LYS A 197 2.33 -14.22 -8.45
N ALA A 198 1.81 -14.41 -7.24
CA ALA A 198 0.43 -14.03 -6.92
C ALA A 198 0.21 -12.50 -6.95
N VAL A 199 1.29 -11.70 -6.89
CA VAL A 199 1.20 -10.23 -7.03
C VAL A 199 0.88 -9.85 -8.47
N SER A 200 1.50 -10.48 -9.47
CA SER A 200 1.26 -10.22 -10.90
C SER A 200 0.15 -11.10 -11.50
N GLU A 201 -0.18 -12.21 -10.86
CA GLU A 201 -1.17 -13.19 -11.31
C GLU A 201 -2.32 -13.39 -10.30
N PRO A 202 -3.25 -12.41 -10.15
CA PRO A 202 -4.39 -12.50 -9.22
C PRO A 202 -5.26 -13.75 -9.31
N TRP A 203 -5.33 -14.37 -10.49
CA TRP A 203 -6.07 -15.62 -10.70
C TRP A 203 -5.67 -16.73 -9.71
N ARG A 204 -4.43 -16.72 -9.21
CA ARG A 204 -3.91 -17.72 -8.28
C ARG A 204 -4.64 -17.72 -6.95
N GLN A 205 -4.86 -16.53 -6.37
CA GLN A 205 -5.58 -16.40 -5.11
C GLN A 205 -7.09 -16.55 -5.31
N ALA A 206 -7.63 -16.07 -6.43
CA ALA A 206 -9.02 -16.33 -6.83
C ALA A 206 -9.33 -17.82 -6.95
N LEU A 207 -8.43 -18.61 -7.57
CA LEU A 207 -8.55 -20.07 -7.65
C LEU A 207 -8.58 -20.70 -6.25
N TRP A 208 -7.76 -20.22 -5.31
CA TRP A 208 -7.80 -20.69 -3.93
C TRP A 208 -9.16 -20.43 -3.28
N TYR A 209 -9.76 -19.24 -3.44
CA TYR A 209 -11.09 -18.96 -2.90
C TYR A 209 -12.18 -19.85 -3.51
N ILE A 210 -12.14 -20.06 -4.84
CA ILE A 210 -13.09 -20.96 -5.52
C ILE A 210 -12.99 -22.37 -4.95
N ARG A 211 -11.77 -22.91 -4.83
CA ARG A 211 -11.55 -24.25 -4.27
C ARG A 211 -11.89 -24.36 -2.80
N ASN A 212 -11.53 -23.35 -2.00
CA ASN A 212 -11.82 -23.33 -0.58
C ASN A 212 -13.33 -23.29 -0.29
N TYR A 213 -14.12 -22.67 -1.17
CA TYR A 213 -15.56 -22.54 -0.97
C TYR A 213 -16.37 -23.69 -1.60
N TYR A 214 -16.14 -23.99 -2.88
CA TYR A 214 -16.92 -24.98 -3.63
C TYR A 214 -16.33 -26.40 -3.60
N GLY A 215 -15.07 -26.56 -3.20
CA GLY A 215 -14.36 -27.82 -3.29
C GLY A 215 -14.27 -28.31 -4.75
N ASP A 216 -14.83 -29.50 -4.99
CA ASP A 216 -14.92 -30.09 -6.34
C ASP A 216 -16.24 -29.80 -7.06
N ASP A 217 -17.26 -29.28 -6.37
CA ASP A 217 -18.56 -28.95 -6.95
C ASP A 217 -18.60 -27.50 -7.46
N ILE A 218 -17.70 -27.20 -8.41
CA ILE A 218 -17.51 -25.85 -8.95
C ILE A 218 -18.68 -25.51 -9.89
N PRO A 219 -19.39 -24.38 -9.69
CA PRO A 219 -20.47 -23.95 -10.58
C PRO A 219 -20.01 -23.70 -12.02
N PHE A 220 -20.91 -23.91 -12.99
CA PHE A 220 -20.61 -23.80 -14.43
C PHE A 220 -19.90 -22.50 -14.82
N VAL A 221 -20.32 -21.35 -14.27
CA VAL A 221 -19.68 -20.04 -14.56
C VAL A 221 -18.20 -20.02 -14.20
N TYR A 222 -17.82 -20.69 -13.10
CA TYR A 222 -16.43 -20.80 -12.67
C TYR A 222 -15.66 -21.90 -13.39
N GLN A 223 -16.35 -22.94 -13.88
CA GLN A 223 -15.75 -23.89 -14.80
C GLN A 223 -15.36 -23.21 -16.12
N GLU A 224 -16.21 -22.32 -16.67
CA GLU A 224 -15.86 -21.52 -17.84
C GLU A 224 -14.71 -20.54 -17.55
N TRP A 225 -14.75 -19.85 -16.40
CA TRP A 225 -13.66 -18.97 -15.95
C TRP A 225 -12.32 -19.72 -15.87
N MET A 226 -12.32 -20.97 -15.37
CA MET A 226 -11.11 -21.81 -15.28
C MET A 226 -10.52 -22.17 -16.65
N LYS A 227 -11.31 -22.19 -17.73
CA LYS A 227 -10.79 -22.44 -19.09
C LYS A 227 -9.94 -21.29 -19.63
N GLU A 228 -10.11 -20.09 -19.07
CA GLU A 228 -9.35 -18.90 -19.43
C GLU A 228 -8.03 -18.77 -18.64
N LEU A 229 -7.80 -19.66 -17.67
CA LEU A 229 -6.59 -19.63 -16.86
C LEU A 229 -5.33 -19.92 -17.70
N PRO A 230 -4.16 -19.36 -17.32
CA PRO A 230 -2.91 -19.64 -18.00
C PRO A 230 -2.56 -21.13 -18.01
N LYS A 231 -1.83 -21.57 -19.04
CA LYS A 231 -1.39 -22.96 -19.17
C LYS A 231 -0.65 -23.43 -17.92
N GLY A 232 -1.01 -24.61 -17.43
CA GLY A 232 -0.36 -25.23 -16.26
C GLY A 232 -0.97 -24.80 -14.92
N TRP A 233 -2.11 -24.09 -14.92
CA TRP A 233 -2.85 -23.77 -13.70
C TRP A 233 -3.27 -25.03 -12.92
N GLU A 234 -3.48 -26.16 -13.59
CA GLU A 234 -3.86 -27.43 -12.98
C GLU A 234 -2.77 -27.99 -12.04
N ILE A 235 -1.51 -27.61 -12.26
CA ILE A 235 -0.41 -27.95 -11.36
C ILE A 235 -0.56 -27.19 -10.05
N LEU A 236 -0.91 -25.91 -10.13
CA LEU A 236 -1.17 -25.09 -8.95
C LEU A 236 -2.39 -25.61 -8.20
N ASP A 237 -3.46 -25.95 -8.92
CA ASP A 237 -4.69 -26.50 -8.34
C ASP A 237 -4.41 -27.78 -7.52
N LYS A 238 -3.60 -28.70 -8.04
CA LYS A 238 -3.13 -29.88 -7.29
C LYS A 238 -2.29 -29.51 -6.07
N ALA A 239 -1.44 -28.48 -6.18
CA ALA A 239 -0.63 -28.01 -5.06
C ALA A 239 -1.50 -27.39 -3.96
N LEU A 240 -2.57 -26.67 -4.31
CA LEU A 240 -3.53 -26.12 -3.35
C LEU A 240 -4.24 -27.19 -2.53
N GLN A 241 -4.42 -28.39 -3.08
CA GLN A 241 -5.02 -29.54 -2.41
C GLN A 241 -4.02 -30.33 -1.53
N SER A 242 -2.73 -29.97 -1.58
CA SER A 242 -1.70 -30.63 -0.77
C SER A 242 -1.53 -29.94 0.59
N THR A 243 -0.86 -30.63 1.53
CA THR A 243 -0.52 -30.06 2.85
C THR A 243 0.76 -29.20 2.81
N MET A 244 1.21 -28.75 1.63
CA MET A 244 2.43 -27.96 1.52
C MET A 244 2.26 -26.58 2.16
N PRO A 245 3.23 -26.10 2.95
CA PRO A 245 3.15 -24.77 3.56
C PRO A 245 3.18 -23.70 2.48
N MET A 246 2.26 -22.74 2.56
CA MET A 246 2.20 -21.58 1.67
C MET A 246 2.41 -20.31 2.47
N ILE A 247 3.13 -19.35 1.88
CA ILE A 247 3.27 -18.01 2.44
C ILE A 247 1.88 -17.42 2.60
N GLN A 248 1.60 -16.89 3.79
CA GLN A 248 0.34 -16.22 4.10
C GLN A 248 0.47 -14.72 3.89
N ALA A 249 -0.63 -14.09 3.51
CA ALA A 249 -0.74 -12.65 3.41
C ALA A 249 -2.03 -12.13 4.03
N THR A 250 -1.89 -11.02 4.75
CA THR A 250 -3.00 -10.23 5.31
C THR A 250 -3.24 -9.00 4.43
N SER A 251 -3.12 -9.17 3.10
CA SER A 251 -3.06 -8.08 2.14
C SER A 251 -4.44 -7.64 1.65
N CYS A 252 -4.75 -6.36 1.85
CA CYS A 252 -5.94 -5.73 1.30
C CYS A 252 -5.85 -5.64 -0.23
N GLY A 253 -4.70 -5.24 -0.78
CA GLY A 253 -4.53 -5.16 -2.24
C GLY A 253 -4.73 -6.50 -2.95
N ARG A 254 -4.27 -7.62 -2.35
CA ARG A 254 -4.49 -8.96 -2.92
C ARG A 254 -5.94 -9.41 -2.83
N LEU A 255 -6.66 -8.98 -1.78
CA LEU A 255 -8.11 -9.19 -1.70
C LEU A 255 -8.87 -8.42 -2.79
N PHE A 256 -8.49 -7.17 -3.09
CA PHE A 256 -9.03 -6.41 -4.22
C PHE A 256 -8.76 -7.11 -5.56
N ASP A 257 -7.52 -7.56 -5.77
CA ASP A 257 -7.11 -8.30 -6.97
C ASP A 257 -7.91 -9.60 -7.15
N THR A 258 -8.10 -10.34 -6.05
CA THR A 258 -8.91 -11.57 -6.02
C THR A 258 -10.35 -11.29 -6.45
N VAL A 259 -11.00 -10.30 -5.85
CA VAL A 259 -12.39 -9.95 -6.19
C VAL A 259 -12.48 -9.48 -7.64
N GLY A 260 -11.53 -8.68 -8.12
CA GLY A 260 -11.50 -8.24 -9.51
C GLY A 260 -11.36 -9.42 -10.49
N ALA A 261 -10.49 -10.38 -10.20
CA ALA A 261 -10.34 -11.59 -11.01
C ALA A 261 -11.62 -12.45 -11.03
N LEU A 262 -12.27 -12.65 -9.87
CA LEU A 262 -13.54 -13.37 -9.76
C LEU A 262 -14.70 -12.66 -10.51
N LEU A 263 -14.61 -11.34 -10.65
CA LEU A 263 -15.55 -10.53 -11.42
C LEU A 263 -15.21 -10.42 -12.92
N GLY A 264 -14.12 -11.07 -13.37
CA GLY A 264 -13.74 -11.15 -14.78
C GLY A 264 -12.98 -9.93 -15.30
N LEU A 265 -12.29 -9.18 -14.42
CA LEU A 265 -11.53 -7.97 -14.80
C LEU A 265 -10.10 -8.23 -15.25
N GLY A 266 -9.69 -9.50 -15.26
CA GLY A 266 -8.36 -9.94 -15.68
C GLY A 266 -7.80 -11.02 -14.77
N MET A 267 -6.84 -11.76 -15.31
CA MET A 267 -6.14 -12.83 -14.60
C MET A 267 -4.73 -12.42 -14.20
N VAL A 268 -4.09 -11.58 -15.02
CA VAL A 268 -2.69 -11.17 -14.91
C VAL A 268 -2.64 -9.66 -15.09
N HIS A 269 -1.90 -8.97 -14.22
CA HIS A 269 -1.66 -7.55 -14.33
C HIS A 269 -0.73 -7.25 -15.50
N SER A 270 -1.09 -6.25 -16.30
CA SER A 270 -0.22 -5.64 -17.32
C SER A 270 0.59 -4.46 -16.76
N TYR A 271 0.14 -3.89 -15.65
CA TYR A 271 0.82 -2.87 -14.87
C TYR A 271 0.34 -2.94 -13.42
N ASP A 272 1.08 -2.32 -12.51
CA ASP A 272 0.79 -2.38 -11.08
C ASP A 272 -0.65 -1.95 -10.74
N ALA A 273 -1.31 -2.74 -9.90
CA ALA A 273 -2.68 -2.54 -9.42
C ALA A 273 -3.78 -2.44 -10.51
N GLN A 274 -3.54 -2.87 -11.75
CA GLN A 274 -4.52 -2.79 -12.85
C GLN A 274 -5.90 -3.34 -12.46
N ILE A 275 -5.94 -4.55 -11.91
CA ILE A 275 -7.21 -5.24 -11.59
C ILE A 275 -7.95 -4.50 -10.46
N ALA A 276 -7.25 -4.03 -9.42
CA ALA A 276 -7.85 -3.21 -8.37
C ALA A 276 -8.44 -1.88 -8.91
N ILE A 277 -7.72 -1.19 -9.79
CA ILE A 277 -8.20 0.04 -10.47
C ILE A 277 -9.42 -0.25 -11.36
N SER A 278 -9.39 -1.39 -12.07
CA SER A 278 -10.50 -1.83 -12.91
C SER A 278 -11.73 -2.16 -12.06
N LEU A 279 -11.53 -2.72 -10.87
CA LEU A 279 -12.60 -3.04 -9.92
C LEU A 279 -13.25 -1.79 -9.36
N GLU A 280 -12.46 -0.75 -9.05
CA GLU A 280 -12.97 0.57 -8.69
C GLU A 280 -13.85 1.14 -9.82
N THR A 281 -13.34 1.11 -11.06
CA THR A 281 -14.05 1.64 -12.24
C THR A 281 -15.35 0.88 -12.50
N LEU A 282 -15.34 -0.44 -12.35
CA LEU A 282 -16.50 -1.32 -12.56
C LEU A 282 -17.68 -0.93 -11.66
N CYS A 283 -17.44 -0.32 -10.50
CA CYS A 283 -18.52 0.10 -9.60
C CYS A 283 -19.48 1.10 -10.25
N GLY A 284 -19.00 1.98 -11.13
CA GLY A 284 -19.79 3.08 -11.68
C GLY A 284 -20.58 3.83 -10.59
N ASP A 285 -21.85 4.09 -10.86
CA ASP A 285 -22.78 4.77 -9.95
C ASP A 285 -23.51 3.82 -8.98
N GLU A 286 -23.18 2.52 -9.01
CA GLU A 286 -23.79 1.55 -8.11
C GLU A 286 -23.49 1.90 -6.65
N LYS A 287 -24.52 1.72 -5.81
CA LYS A 287 -24.43 1.92 -4.36
C LYS A 287 -23.92 0.68 -3.64
N GLY A 288 -24.20 -0.50 -4.18
CA GLY A 288 -23.93 -1.77 -3.53
C GLY A 288 -24.75 -2.01 -2.26
N SER A 289 -24.70 -3.24 -1.80
CA SER A 289 -25.30 -3.73 -0.56
C SER A 289 -24.21 -4.10 0.44
N LEU A 290 -24.54 -4.06 1.73
CA LEU A 290 -23.64 -4.58 2.75
C LEU A 290 -23.65 -6.11 2.66
N LEU A 291 -22.48 -6.72 2.54
CA LEU A 291 -22.27 -8.16 2.55
C LEU A 291 -21.79 -8.62 3.93
N ALA A 292 -21.85 -9.92 4.18
CA ALA A 292 -21.37 -10.48 5.44
C ALA A 292 -19.84 -10.41 5.54
N TYR A 293 -19.32 -10.08 6.72
CA TYR A 293 -17.93 -10.21 7.14
C TYR A 293 -17.93 -10.55 8.64
N ASN A 294 -16.81 -11.07 9.14
CA ASN A 294 -16.64 -11.36 10.56
C ASN A 294 -15.53 -10.49 11.13
N TYR A 295 -15.67 -10.10 12.40
CA TYR A 295 -14.61 -9.46 13.16
C TYR A 295 -14.64 -10.00 14.60
N ASP A 296 -13.51 -10.50 15.10
CA ASP A 296 -13.40 -11.12 16.43
C ASP A 296 -12.66 -10.25 17.46
N GLY A 297 -12.34 -9.00 17.11
CA GLY A 297 -11.49 -8.11 17.92
C GLY A 297 -10.00 -8.11 17.48
N HIS A 298 -9.58 -9.05 16.63
CA HIS A 298 -8.21 -9.13 16.12
C HIS A 298 -8.14 -9.44 14.63
N ILE A 299 -9.01 -10.29 14.11
CA ILE A 299 -9.04 -10.71 12.72
C ILE A 299 -10.31 -10.15 12.07
N LEU A 300 -10.12 -9.37 11.01
CA LEU A 300 -11.18 -8.91 10.12
C LEU A 300 -11.28 -9.84 8.91
N ASP A 301 -12.29 -10.70 8.88
CA ASP A 301 -12.44 -11.76 7.90
C ASP A 301 -13.48 -11.41 6.81
N PHE A 302 -12.97 -11.23 5.59
CA PHE A 302 -13.75 -10.99 4.38
C PHE A 302 -14.06 -12.26 3.59
N THR A 303 -13.72 -13.45 4.08
CA THR A 303 -14.08 -14.71 3.43
C THR A 303 -15.60 -14.80 3.14
N PRO A 304 -16.50 -14.46 4.08
CA PRO A 304 -17.94 -14.46 3.79
C PRO A 304 -18.34 -13.43 2.72
N THR A 305 -17.61 -12.31 2.61
CA THR A 305 -17.82 -11.29 1.58
C THR A 305 -17.46 -11.86 0.20
N VAL A 306 -16.30 -12.51 0.09
CA VAL A 306 -15.87 -13.13 -1.18
C VAL A 306 -16.82 -14.25 -1.59
N GLN A 307 -17.27 -15.09 -0.65
CA GLN A 307 -18.27 -16.13 -0.89
C GLN A 307 -19.59 -15.54 -1.42
N SER A 308 -20.09 -14.48 -0.78
CA SER A 308 -21.31 -13.79 -1.21
C SER A 308 -21.20 -13.22 -2.62
N ILE A 309 -20.02 -12.68 -2.97
CA ILE A 309 -19.73 -12.20 -4.32
C ILE A 309 -19.74 -13.38 -5.30
N MET A 310 -19.08 -14.49 -4.97
CA MET A 310 -19.05 -15.66 -5.84
C MET A 310 -20.44 -16.24 -6.09
N ASP A 311 -21.27 -16.33 -5.05
CA ASP A 311 -22.65 -16.78 -5.21
C ASP A 311 -23.49 -15.80 -6.02
N GLY A 312 -23.27 -14.48 -5.86
CA GLY A 312 -23.93 -13.46 -6.67
C GLY A 312 -23.59 -13.58 -8.15
N VAL A 313 -22.34 -13.91 -8.47
CA VAL A 313 -21.91 -14.25 -9.82
C VAL A 313 -22.65 -15.45 -10.39
N VAL A 314 -22.79 -16.52 -9.60
CA VAL A 314 -23.54 -17.74 -10.00
C VAL A 314 -25.01 -17.43 -10.25
N ARG A 315 -25.61 -16.54 -9.45
CA ARG A 315 -27.00 -16.08 -9.62
C ARG A 315 -27.19 -15.10 -10.79
N GLY A 316 -26.12 -14.69 -11.46
CA GLY A 316 -26.18 -13.74 -12.58
C GLY A 316 -26.42 -12.29 -12.14
N GLU A 317 -26.03 -11.93 -10.92
CA GLU A 317 -26.11 -10.55 -10.44
C GLU A 317 -25.17 -9.62 -11.23
N CYS A 318 -25.52 -8.33 -11.25
CA CYS A 318 -24.73 -7.32 -11.95
C CYS A 318 -23.32 -7.20 -11.34
N ARG A 319 -22.28 -7.33 -12.16
CA ARG A 319 -20.88 -7.25 -11.72
C ARG A 319 -20.53 -5.89 -11.11
N ALA A 320 -21.08 -4.80 -11.64
CA ALA A 320 -20.95 -3.46 -11.07
C ALA A 320 -21.55 -3.38 -9.66
N HIS A 321 -22.71 -3.99 -9.44
CA HIS A 321 -23.35 -4.06 -8.14
C HIS A 321 -22.52 -4.86 -7.13
N LEU A 322 -21.95 -5.99 -7.54
CA LEU A 322 -21.08 -6.82 -6.70
C LEU A 322 -19.78 -6.08 -6.33
N ALA A 323 -19.16 -5.40 -7.31
CA ALA A 323 -17.98 -4.58 -7.06
C ALA A 323 -18.27 -3.44 -6.08
N ALA A 324 -19.40 -2.73 -6.23
CA ALA A 324 -19.80 -1.68 -5.30
C ALA A 324 -20.13 -2.23 -3.91
N SER A 325 -20.76 -3.42 -3.83
CA SER A 325 -21.04 -4.11 -2.57
C SER A 325 -19.75 -4.48 -1.82
N PHE A 326 -18.72 -4.94 -2.53
CA PHE A 326 -17.39 -5.20 -1.96
C PHE A 326 -16.78 -3.93 -1.36
N HIS A 327 -16.70 -2.83 -2.11
CA HIS A 327 -16.12 -1.58 -1.63
C HIS A 327 -16.89 -1.00 -0.43
N LYS A 328 -18.23 -1.05 -0.47
CA LYS A 328 -19.07 -0.60 0.63
C LYS A 328 -18.86 -1.45 1.88
N THR A 329 -18.79 -2.77 1.73
CA THR A 329 -18.55 -3.70 2.82
C THR A 329 -17.17 -3.48 3.44
N MET A 330 -16.13 -3.34 2.60
CA MET A 330 -14.78 -2.99 3.04
C MET A 330 -14.78 -1.69 3.86
N ALA A 331 -15.37 -0.61 3.33
CA ALA A 331 -15.41 0.66 4.04
C ALA A 331 -16.09 0.58 5.41
N ILE A 332 -17.26 -0.09 5.49
CA ILE A 332 -18.00 -0.25 6.74
C ILE A 332 -17.20 -1.09 7.73
N ALA A 333 -16.69 -2.24 7.29
CA ALA A 333 -15.88 -3.13 8.10
C ALA A 333 -14.62 -2.44 8.67
N LEU A 334 -13.93 -1.63 7.87
CA LEU A 334 -12.77 -0.84 8.31
C LEU A 334 -13.16 0.22 9.36
N CYS A 335 -14.29 0.92 9.15
CA CYS A 335 -14.77 1.93 10.10
C CYS A 335 -15.23 1.31 11.42
N GLU A 336 -15.93 0.18 11.39
CA GLU A 336 -16.38 -0.53 12.60
C GLU A 336 -15.20 -1.13 13.38
N THR A 337 -14.24 -1.74 12.68
CA THR A 337 -13.00 -2.25 13.29
C THR A 337 -12.23 -1.09 13.94
N ALA A 338 -12.13 0.05 13.26
CA ALA A 338 -11.50 1.24 13.83
C ALA A 338 -12.26 1.75 15.05
N ALA A 339 -13.60 1.75 15.01
CA ALA A 339 -14.43 2.22 16.12
C ALA A 339 -14.21 1.39 17.39
N ASP A 340 -14.26 0.07 17.28
CA ASP A 340 -13.97 -0.85 18.37
C ASP A 340 -12.55 -0.65 18.92
N LEU A 341 -11.54 -0.58 18.05
CA LEU A 341 -10.14 -0.41 18.47
C LEU A 341 -9.91 0.95 19.16
N MET A 342 -10.47 2.03 18.62
CA MET A 342 -10.33 3.35 19.22
C MET A 342 -11.01 3.41 20.59
N GLU A 343 -12.16 2.77 20.77
CA GLU A 343 -12.82 2.67 22.08
C GLU A 343 -11.98 1.83 23.06
N ARG A 344 -11.59 0.60 22.66
CA ARG A 344 -10.83 -0.33 23.53
C ARG A 344 -9.50 0.23 24.01
N TYR A 345 -8.83 1.03 23.18
CA TYR A 345 -7.51 1.60 23.49
C TYR A 345 -7.55 3.09 23.85
N ASN A 346 -8.75 3.68 23.96
CA ASN A 346 -8.98 5.09 24.29
C ASN A 346 -8.18 6.05 23.38
N ILE A 347 -8.32 5.87 22.07
CA ILE A 347 -7.64 6.63 21.02
C ILE A 347 -8.63 7.59 20.37
N SER A 348 -8.23 8.84 20.13
CA SER A 348 -9.07 9.83 19.44
C SER A 348 -8.64 10.10 18.00
N ASP A 349 -7.40 9.78 17.63
CA ASP A 349 -6.84 10.07 16.32
C ASP A 349 -6.56 8.78 15.53
N ALA A 350 -7.07 8.72 14.31
CA ALA A 350 -6.79 7.65 13.36
C ALA A 350 -6.06 8.18 12.14
N ALA A 351 -5.05 7.44 11.67
CA ALA A 351 -4.31 7.74 10.46
C ALA A 351 -4.51 6.61 9.44
N MET A 352 -4.98 6.94 8.24
CA MET A 352 -5.15 6.00 7.12
C MET A 352 -4.09 6.26 6.05
N SER A 353 -3.33 5.23 5.70
CA SER A 353 -2.30 5.28 4.64
C SER A 353 -2.07 3.90 4.01
N GLY A 354 -1.26 3.83 2.95
CA GLY A 354 -1.08 2.68 2.08
C GLY A 354 -1.76 2.85 0.72
N GLY A 355 -1.29 2.09 -0.27
CA GLY A 355 -1.67 2.22 -1.68
C GLY A 355 -3.16 1.98 -1.96
N VAL A 356 -3.85 1.18 -1.14
CA VAL A 356 -5.29 0.90 -1.34
C VAL A 356 -6.14 2.16 -1.11
N PHE A 357 -5.70 3.09 -0.26
CA PHE A 357 -6.41 4.36 -0.06
C PHE A 357 -6.28 5.35 -1.22
N GLN A 358 -5.63 4.97 -2.33
CA GLN A 358 -5.78 5.69 -3.59
C GLN A 358 -7.14 5.43 -4.27
N ASN A 359 -7.87 4.40 -3.83
CA ASN A 359 -9.16 4.03 -4.39
C ASN A 359 -10.26 5.06 -4.00
N ARG A 360 -10.79 5.77 -5.00
CA ARG A 360 -11.76 6.85 -4.77
C ARG A 360 -13.08 6.32 -4.24
N LYS A 361 -13.58 5.20 -4.76
CA LYS A 361 -14.86 4.62 -4.33
C LYS A 361 -14.80 4.17 -2.88
N LEU A 362 -13.70 3.55 -2.46
CA LEU A 362 -13.46 3.14 -1.07
C LEU A 362 -13.43 4.37 -0.16
N LEU A 363 -12.64 5.40 -0.51
CA LEU A 363 -12.56 6.63 0.27
C LEU A 363 -13.91 7.34 0.38
N GLU A 364 -14.70 7.42 -0.68
CA GLU A 364 -16.04 8.00 -0.65
C GLU A 364 -16.96 7.29 0.35
N PHE A 365 -16.90 5.95 0.42
CA PHE A 365 -17.66 5.20 1.42
C PHE A 365 -17.11 5.37 2.83
N ILE A 366 -15.78 5.41 3.01
CA ILE A 366 -15.14 5.67 4.30
C ILE A 366 -15.58 7.04 4.83
N TYR A 367 -15.46 8.12 4.04
CA TYR A 367 -15.87 9.46 4.50
C TYR A 367 -17.35 9.54 4.88
N LYS A 368 -18.23 8.76 4.24
CA LYS A 368 -19.66 8.70 4.58
C LYS A 368 -19.95 7.88 5.84
N THR A 369 -19.09 6.91 6.14
CA THR A 369 -19.31 5.94 7.23
C THR A 369 -18.53 6.32 8.49
N TRP A 370 -17.42 7.03 8.34
CA TRP A 370 -16.54 7.42 9.43
C TRP A 370 -17.25 8.39 10.37
N HIS A 371 -17.36 8.01 11.63
CA HIS A 371 -18.09 8.76 12.65
C HIS A 371 -17.37 8.76 14.02
N ILE A 372 -16.15 8.23 14.10
CA ILE A 372 -15.39 8.12 15.35
C ILE A 372 -14.12 8.96 15.30
N GLY A 373 -13.90 9.79 16.32
CA GLY A 373 -12.68 10.58 16.47
C GLY A 373 -12.28 11.39 15.22
N ASN A 374 -10.99 11.70 15.14
CA ASN A 374 -10.37 12.43 14.04
C ASN A 374 -9.76 11.45 13.03
N LEU A 375 -9.93 11.75 11.73
CA LEU A 375 -9.34 10.97 10.65
C LEU A 375 -8.32 11.80 9.85
N TYR A 376 -7.09 11.28 9.79
CA TYR A 376 -5.97 11.87 9.07
C TYR A 376 -5.53 10.95 7.92
N MET A 377 -5.09 11.56 6.82
CA MET A 377 -4.59 10.89 5.61
C MET A 377 -3.53 11.78 4.96
N ASN A 378 -2.67 11.21 4.12
CA ASN A 378 -1.62 11.94 3.40
C ASN A 378 -2.17 13.03 2.47
N GLU A 379 -1.69 14.27 2.60
CA GLU A 379 -2.09 15.43 1.79
C GLU A 379 -0.91 15.99 0.99
N ALA A 380 0.28 16.06 1.59
CA ALA A 380 1.51 16.53 1.00
C ALA A 380 2.26 15.42 0.25
N VAL A 381 2.27 14.17 0.72
CA VAL A 381 2.84 13.04 -0.05
C VAL A 381 1.76 12.06 -0.53
N PRO A 382 2.07 11.15 -1.48
CA PRO A 382 1.15 10.06 -1.80
C PRO A 382 0.92 9.15 -0.59
N SER A 383 -0.26 8.51 -0.52
CA SER A 383 -0.50 7.43 0.46
C SER A 383 0.15 6.11 0.07
N ASN A 384 0.63 6.00 -1.18
CA ASN A 384 1.42 4.85 -1.63
C ASN A 384 2.90 5.03 -1.25
N ASP A 385 3.70 4.06 -1.65
CA ASP A 385 5.15 3.99 -1.43
C ASP A 385 5.96 5.25 -1.77
N GLY A 386 5.46 6.10 -2.69
CA GLY A 386 6.08 7.38 -2.98
C GLY A 386 6.06 8.39 -1.82
N GLY A 387 5.27 8.14 -0.76
CA GLY A 387 5.27 8.89 0.48
C GLY A 387 6.03 8.23 1.64
N LEU A 388 6.51 7.01 1.46
CA LEU A 388 7.07 6.18 2.54
C LEU A 388 8.27 6.84 3.23
N ALA A 389 9.14 7.50 2.44
CA ALA A 389 10.34 8.14 2.96
C ALA A 389 10.06 9.27 3.96
N LEU A 390 8.92 9.96 3.86
CA LEU A 390 8.54 10.96 4.86
C LEU A 390 8.29 10.31 6.23
N GLY A 391 7.58 9.19 6.24
CA GLY A 391 7.36 8.42 7.47
C GLY A 391 8.64 7.82 8.03
N GLN A 392 9.54 7.32 7.16
CA GLN A 392 10.86 6.86 7.57
C GLN A 392 11.66 7.96 8.31
N LEU A 393 11.65 9.21 7.82
CA LEU A 393 12.28 10.33 8.51
C LEU A 393 11.67 10.57 9.89
N TRP A 394 10.34 10.59 9.97
CA TRP A 394 9.61 10.81 11.22
C TRP A 394 9.94 9.78 12.30
N LEU A 395 10.03 8.51 11.91
CA LEU A 395 10.42 7.42 12.80
C LEU A 395 11.89 7.49 13.18
N GLY A 396 12.76 7.71 12.19
CA GLY A 396 14.22 7.75 12.35
C GLY A 396 14.72 8.86 13.26
N ASN A 397 13.99 9.96 13.35
CA ASN A 397 14.31 11.07 14.23
C ASN A 397 14.01 10.78 15.71
N GLN A 398 13.16 9.78 15.98
CA GLN A 398 12.78 9.39 17.34
C GLN A 398 13.56 8.15 17.83
N LEU A 399 14.42 7.60 16.98
CA LEU A 399 15.37 6.52 17.24
C LEU A 399 16.74 7.12 17.56
#